data_AF-A0A6J6F9Z7-F1
#
_entry.id   AF-A0A6J6F9Z7-F1
#
_cell.length_a   1.000
_cell.length_b   1.000
_cell.length_c   1.000
_cell.angle_alpha   90.00
_cell.angle_beta   90.00
_cell.angle_gamma   90.00
#
_symmetry.space_group_name_H-M   'P 1'
#
loop_
_entity.id
_entity.type
_entity.pdbx_description
1 polymer ?
#
loop_
_entity_poly.entity_id
_entity_poly.type
_entity_poly.pdbx_seq_one_letter_code
_entity_poly.pdbx_strand_id
1 'polypeptide(L)' 'MARTPRGRVATAMGFAHIGRTPPPQLASLFDTPAIDA' A
#
# COMPACT_ATOMS: atom_id res chain seq x y z
N MET A 1 -6.41 -8.69 -1.87
CA MET A 1 -5.17 -7.88 -1.89
C MET A 1 -5.55 -6.49 -2.43
N ALA A 2 -5.40 -5.41 -1.65
CA ALA A 2 -5.77 -4.06 -2.09
C ALA A 2 -4.54 -3.34 -2.66
N ARG A 3 -4.52 -3.15 -3.98
CA ARG A 3 -3.43 -2.47 -4.70
C ARG A 3 -3.94 -1.16 -5.29
N THR A 4 -3.08 -0.15 -5.32
CA THR A 4 -3.35 1.09 -6.04
C THR A 4 -3.27 0.86 -7.55
N PRO A 5 -3.84 1.73 -8.40
CA PRO A 5 -3.78 1.58 -9.86
C PRO A 5 -2.35 1.51 -10.43
N ARG A 6 -1.34 1.98 -9.68
CA ARG A 6 0.08 1.89 -10.04
C ARG A 6 0.77 0.60 -9.58
N GLY A 7 0.01 -0.41 -9.16
CA GLY A 7 0.54 -1.72 -8.76
C GLY A 7 1.20 -1.75 -7.37
N ARG A 8 1.29 -0.61 -6.68
CA ARG A 8 1.82 -0.53 -5.31
C ARG A 8 0.82 -1.04 -4.28
N VAL A 9 1.31 -1.59 -3.17
CA VAL A 9 0.46 -1.95 -2.02
C VAL A 9 -0.21 -0.67 -1.53
N ALA A 10 -1.51 -0.75 -1.21
CA ALA A 10 -2.21 0.41 -0.67
C ALA A 10 -1.58 0.81 0.68
N THR A 11 -1.46 2.11 0.92
CA THR A 11 -1.03 2.65 2.23
C THR A 11 -2.10 2.37 3.29
N ALA A 12 -1.78 2.60 4.56
CA ALA A 12 -2.75 2.47 5.65
C ALA A 12 -4.06 3.25 5.39
N MET A 13 -3.96 4.46 4.84
CA MET A 13 -5.14 5.25 4.43
C MET A 13 -5.92 4.61 3.29
N GLY A 14 -5.22 4.05 2.28
CA GLY A 14 -5.88 3.37 1.16
C GLY A 14 -6.63 2.12 1.59
N PHE A 15 -6.11 1.37 2.57
CA PHE A 15 -6.81 0.26 3.20
C PHE A 15 -8.03 0.73 4.01
N ALA A 16 -7.88 1.79 4.80
CA ALA A 16 -8.98 2.37 5.57
C ALA A 16 -10.13 2.87 4.67
N HIS A 17 -9.82 3.50 3.53
CA HIS A 17 -10.82 4.02 2.59
C HIS A 17 -11.73 2.93 2.00
N ILE A 18 -11.21 1.71 1.81
CA ILE A 18 -11.98 0.56 1.32
C ILE A 18 -12.51 -0.34 2.46
N GLY A 19 -12.44 0.13 3.71
CA GLY A 19 -12.90 -0.61 4.88
C GLY A 19 -12.12 -1.89 5.17
N ARG A 20 -10.85 -1.98 4.75
CA ARG A 20 -9.99 -3.13 4.99
C ARG A 20 -8.88 -2.79 5.96
N THR A 21 -8.46 -3.78 6.75
CA THR A 21 -7.25 -3.67 7.57
C THR A 21 -6.01 -3.98 6.70
N PRO A 22 -4.94 -3.18 6.82
CA PRO A 22 -3.70 -3.47 6.12
C PRO A 22 -3.07 -4.76 6.67
N PRO A 23 -2.60 -5.68 5.82
CA PRO A 23 -1.84 -6.83 6.27
C PRO A 23 -0.51 -6.36 6.91
N PRO A 24 0.05 -7.11 7.89
CA PRO A 24 1.35 -6.79 8.45
C PRO A 24 2.36 -6.63 7.32
N GLN A 25 3.11 -5.51 7.35
CA GLN A 25 3.94 -5.00 6.25
C GLN A 25 4.88 -6.09 5.70
N LEU A 26 4.41 -6.81 4.69
CA LEU A 26 5.26 -7.63 3.84
C LEU A 26 5.89 -6.65 2.86
N ALA A 27 7.17 -6.33 3.06
CA ALA A 27 7.94 -5.56 2.12
C ALA A 27 7.80 -6.20 0.73
N SER A 28 6.98 -5.60 -0.12
CA SER A 28 6.76 -6.05 -1.48
C SER A 28 7.89 -5.50 -2.35
N LEU A 29 8.29 -6.25 -3.39
CA LEU A 29 9.23 -5.77 -4.41
C LEU A 29 8.82 -4.41 -5.02
N PHE A 30 7.53 -4.06 -4.95
CA PHE A 30 6.96 -2.82 -5.47
C PHE A 30 6.68 -1.75 -4.40
N ASP A 31 7.02 -1.99 -3.13
CA ASP A 31 6.98 -0.97 -2.08
C ASP A 31 8.27 -0.17 -2.09
N THR A 32 8.46 0.62 -3.14
CA THR A 32 9.51 1.63 -3.16
C THR A 32 9.08 2.77 -2.25
N PRO A 33 9.83 3.11 -1.17
CA PRO A 33 9.54 4.33 -0.42
C PRO A 33 9.60 5.49 -1.40
N ALA A 34 8.67 6.44 -1.27
CA ALA A 34 8.81 7.70 -1.99
C ALA A 34 10.11 8.33 -1.50
N ILE A 35 11.09 8.49 -2.40
CA ILE A 35 12.20 9.40 -2.16
C ILE A 35 11.52 10.76 -2.09
N ASP A 36 11.51 11.36 -0.90
CA ASP A 36 10.92 12.67 -0.66
C ASP A 36 11.32 13.63 -1.78
N ALA A 37 10.32 14.26 -2.38
CA ALA A 37 10.44 15.26 -3.45
C ALA A 37 10.63 16.66 -2.85
#